data_AF-A0A7X8C4R0-F1
#
_entry.id   AF-A0A7X8C4R0-F1
#
_cell.length_a   1.000
_cell.length_b   1.000
_cell.length_c   1.000
_cell.angle_alpha   90.00
_cell.angle_beta   90.00
_cell.angle_gamma   90.00
#
_symmetry.space_group_name_H-M   'P 1'
#
loop_
_entity.id
_entity.type
_entity.pdbx_description
1 polymer ?
#
loop_
_entity_poly.entity_id
_entity_poly.type
_entity_poly.pdbx_seq_one_letter_code
_entity_poly.pdbx_strand_id
1 'polypeptide(L)'
;MDEWSKIILYILSGSGLVTALVTLFKQRTILKWSNRYQTRIESLKGDIHKNNEIMKSSLSIYSQGYNQAQEKRLAAIEEMWDNVLKIRETSSRIVTFYTIFLPKEYNSKENMYLTSLEEQLPSEEELVNFIASMDELEKKRPYLGEKLWTFFTIYRAFSGRLVLIFRRSVDERNIKQWHQDSGLMQLLEAALTKKEYEEYKRNELGQYSLAEAINIIEQKILKEFNNTLTGTYASEESFQQARKIQNLLSELGQK
;
A
#
# COMPACT_ATOMS: atom_id res chain seq x y z
N MET A 1 47.45 42.34 69.79
CA MET A 1 48.18 41.40 68.93
C MET A 1 47.39 41.30 67.64
N ASP A 2 47.96 41.91 66.60
CA ASP A 2 47.28 42.30 65.37
C ASP A 2 47.00 41.07 64.48
N GLU A 3 45.82 40.97 63.87
CA GLU A 3 45.39 39.78 63.09
C GLU A 3 46.38 39.43 61.97
N TRP A 4 47.03 40.46 61.43
CA TRP A 4 48.10 40.37 60.42
C TRP A 4 49.34 39.62 60.90
N SER A 5 49.69 39.71 62.20
CA SER A 5 50.86 39.02 62.76
C SER A 5 50.64 37.51 62.88
N LYS A 6 49.40 37.05 63.11
CA LYS A 6 49.06 35.62 63.12
C LYS A 6 49.08 35.01 61.72
N ILE A 7 48.64 35.76 60.71
CA ILE A 7 48.69 35.35 59.30
C ILE A 7 50.14 35.17 58.83
N ILE A 8 51.03 36.09 59.20
CA ILE A 8 52.46 36.02 58.85
C ILE A 8 53.16 34.83 59.55
N LEU A 9 52.85 34.55 60.81
CA LEU A 9 53.44 33.41 61.53
C LEU A 9 52.97 32.05 60.98
N TYR A 10 51.72 31.96 60.50
CA TYR A 10 51.15 30.74 59.89
C TYR A 10 51.76 30.45 58.51
N ILE A 11 52.19 31.50 57.78
CA ILE A 11 52.90 31.38 56.50
C ILE A 11 54.36 30.95 56.72
N LEU A 12 55.00 31.36 57.83
CA LEU A 12 56.39 31.02 58.18
C LEU A 12 56.56 29.65 58.87
N SER A 13 55.52 29.05 59.45
CA SER A 13 55.59 27.77 60.17
C SER A 13 55.68 26.52 59.27
N GLY A 14 55.93 26.66 57.97
CA GLY A 14 55.98 25.55 56.99
C GLY A 14 54.61 24.95 56.65
N SER A 15 53.68 24.92 57.62
CA SER A 15 52.30 24.42 57.46
C SER A 15 51.44 25.28 56.51
N GLY A 16 51.63 26.61 56.50
CA GLY A 16 50.91 27.53 55.60
C GLY A 16 51.32 27.41 54.12
N LEU A 17 52.61 27.22 53.86
CA LEU A 17 53.13 26.97 52.50
C LEU A 17 52.65 25.61 51.95
N VAL A 18 52.64 24.58 52.80
CA VAL A 18 52.12 23.25 52.41
C VAL A 18 50.63 23.32 52.12
N THR A 19 49.84 24.01 52.94
CA THR A 19 48.40 24.18 52.69
C THR A 19 48.12 25.00 51.43
N ALA A 20 48.89 26.07 51.16
CA ALA A 20 48.79 26.84 49.91
C ALA A 20 49.16 26.03 48.66
N LEU A 21 50.21 25.21 48.73
CA LEU A 21 50.59 24.32 47.62
C LEU A 21 49.53 23.24 47.37
N VAL A 22 48.99 22.63 48.43
CA VAL A 22 47.90 21.65 48.33
C VAL A 22 46.63 22.28 47.75
N THR A 23 46.25 23.50 48.16
CA THR A 23 45.08 24.17 47.59
C THR A 23 45.26 24.55 46.13
N LEU A 24 46.45 25.01 45.72
CA LEU A 24 46.77 25.29 44.30
C LEU A 24 46.78 24.02 43.45
N PHE A 25 47.34 22.92 43.95
CA PHE A 25 47.28 21.62 43.26
C PHE A 25 45.84 21.12 43.16
N LYS A 26 45.08 21.21 44.27
CA LYS A 26 43.66 20.81 44.32
C LYS A 26 42.84 21.65 43.34
N GLN A 27 43.01 22.97 43.30
CA GLN A 27 42.36 23.86 42.34
C GLN A 27 42.73 23.50 40.90
N ARG A 28 44.02 23.28 40.58
CA ARG A 28 44.42 22.85 39.23
C ARG A 28 43.84 21.51 38.83
N THR A 29 43.80 20.54 39.75
CA THR A 29 43.20 19.23 39.46
C THR A 29 41.69 19.32 39.27
N ILE A 30 41.00 20.12 40.09
CA ILE A 30 39.56 20.36 39.98
C ILE A 30 39.24 21.10 38.67
N LEU A 31 40.00 22.13 38.31
CA LEU A 31 39.86 22.83 37.03
C LEU A 31 40.08 21.90 35.84
N LYS A 32 41.14 21.06 35.88
CA LYS A 32 41.39 20.05 34.83
C LYS A 32 40.30 18.99 34.75
N TRP A 33 39.71 18.59 35.87
CA TRP A 33 38.59 17.66 35.92
C TRP A 33 37.34 18.32 35.34
N SER A 34 36.98 19.51 35.83
CA SER A 34 35.85 20.30 35.36
C SER A 34 35.91 20.54 33.84
N ASN A 35 37.04 21.01 33.31
CA ASN A 35 37.22 21.19 31.87
C ASN A 35 37.00 19.88 31.10
N ARG A 36 37.53 18.75 31.59
CA ARG A 36 37.32 17.46 30.93
C ARG A 36 35.86 17.02 30.93
N TYR A 37 35.12 17.25 32.01
CA TYR A 37 33.69 16.99 32.05
C TYR A 37 32.92 17.93 31.12
N GLN A 38 33.26 19.21 31.11
CA GLN A 38 32.64 20.22 30.24
C GLN A 38 32.82 19.84 28.76
N THR A 39 34.04 19.52 28.35
CA THR A 39 34.36 19.09 26.97
C THR A 39 33.63 17.80 26.60
N ARG A 40 33.51 16.84 27.54
CA ARG A 40 32.80 15.59 27.28
C ARG A 40 31.28 15.78 27.20
N ILE A 41 30.72 16.70 27.98
CA ILE A 41 29.31 17.09 27.89
C ILE A 41 29.04 17.79 26.56
N GLU A 42 29.92 18.71 26.15
CA GLU A 42 29.82 19.40 24.86
C GLU A 42 29.95 18.44 23.69
N SER A 43 30.88 17.47 23.75
CA SER A 43 30.99 16.44 22.71
C SER A 43 29.74 15.58 22.64
N LEU A 44 29.23 15.09 23.77
CA LEU A 44 28.00 14.30 23.82
C LEU A 44 26.79 15.07 23.30
N LYS A 45 26.67 16.37 23.64
CA LYS A 45 25.64 17.24 23.08
C LYS A 45 25.80 17.38 21.57
N GLY A 46 27.03 17.55 21.09
CA GLY A 46 27.35 17.60 19.66
C GLY A 46 26.96 16.32 18.93
N ASP A 47 27.29 15.15 19.49
CA ASP A 47 26.95 13.84 18.94
C ASP A 47 25.44 13.60 18.93
N ILE A 48 24.73 13.95 20.01
CA ILE A 48 23.26 13.90 20.06
C ILE A 48 22.65 14.80 19.00
N HIS A 49 23.17 16.01 18.81
CA HIS A 49 22.65 16.95 17.82
C HIS A 49 22.88 16.45 16.40
N LYS A 50 24.09 15.96 16.11
CA LYS A 50 24.44 15.32 14.84
C LYS A 50 23.55 14.12 14.54
N ASN A 51 23.34 13.23 15.50
CA ASN A 51 22.47 12.06 15.35
C ASN A 51 21.02 12.46 15.10
N ASN A 52 20.52 13.48 15.80
CA ASN A 52 19.18 14.01 15.58
C ASN A 52 19.02 14.61 14.18
N GLU A 53 20.01 15.35 13.68
CA GLU A 53 19.97 15.91 12.32
C GLU A 53 20.08 14.83 11.23
N ILE A 54 20.90 13.79 11.44
CA ILE A 54 20.94 12.62 10.55
C ILE A 54 19.58 11.92 10.55
N MET A 55 18.95 11.76 11.72
CA MET A 55 17.64 11.11 11.80
C MET A 55 16.55 11.94 11.12
N LYS A 56 16.50 13.27 11.33
CA LYS A 56 15.56 14.16 10.65
C LYS A 56 15.74 14.17 9.14
N SER A 57 16.99 14.28 8.66
CA SER A 57 17.29 14.27 7.22
C SER A 57 16.92 12.93 6.58
N SER A 58 17.23 11.81 7.24
CA SER A 58 16.84 10.47 6.79
C SER A 58 15.32 10.31 6.72
N LEU A 59 14.60 10.78 7.76
CA LEU A 59 13.14 10.77 7.80
C LEU A 59 12.54 11.64 6.68
N SER A 60 13.15 12.80 6.41
CA SER A 60 12.73 13.71 5.34
C SER A 60 12.89 13.07 3.96
N ILE A 61 14.06 12.48 3.66
CA ILE A 61 14.34 11.78 2.40
C ILE A 61 13.37 10.61 2.23
N TYR A 62 13.15 9.83 3.28
CA TYR A 62 12.22 8.71 3.27
C TYR A 62 10.78 9.19 3.01
N SER A 63 10.32 10.23 3.72
CA SER A 63 9.00 10.82 3.53
C SER A 63 8.82 11.35 2.10
N GLN A 64 9.82 12.04 1.54
CA GLN A 64 9.76 12.56 0.18
C GLN A 64 9.69 11.46 -0.88
N GLY A 65 10.55 10.44 -0.76
CA GLY A 65 10.53 9.29 -1.66
C GLY A 65 9.23 8.49 -1.55
N TYR A 66 8.72 8.34 -0.33
CA TYR A 66 7.44 7.70 -0.06
C TYR A 66 6.28 8.47 -0.71
N ASN A 67 6.21 9.79 -0.55
CA ASN A 67 5.15 10.62 -1.14
C ASN A 67 5.14 10.53 -2.67
N GLN A 68 6.32 10.61 -3.32
CA GLN A 68 6.42 10.46 -4.77
C GLN A 68 5.99 9.07 -5.27
N ALA A 69 6.36 8.02 -4.54
CA ALA A 69 5.91 6.66 -4.84
C ALA A 69 4.39 6.54 -4.65
N GLN A 70 3.84 7.14 -3.59
CA GLN A 70 2.42 7.12 -3.29
C GLN A 70 1.61 7.85 -4.36
N GLU A 71 2.06 9.01 -4.85
CA GLU A 71 1.43 9.73 -5.97
C GLU A 71 1.34 8.85 -7.21
N LYS A 72 2.41 8.12 -7.56
CA LYS A 72 2.41 7.18 -8.69
C LYS A 72 1.47 5.99 -8.47
N ARG A 73 1.35 5.49 -7.24
CA ARG A 73 0.41 4.43 -6.87
C ARG A 73 -1.03 4.91 -7.00
N LEU A 74 -1.33 6.12 -6.50
CA LEU A 74 -2.65 6.73 -6.63
C LEU A 74 -3.06 6.88 -8.10
N ALA A 75 -2.18 7.47 -8.91
CA ALA A 75 -2.44 7.62 -10.35
C ALA A 75 -2.66 6.27 -11.06
N ALA A 76 -1.91 5.23 -10.69
CA ALA A 76 -2.10 3.89 -11.24
C ALA A 76 -3.45 3.27 -10.82
N ILE A 77 -3.85 3.46 -9.56
CA ILE A 77 -5.15 2.99 -9.03
C ILE A 77 -6.30 3.69 -9.74
N GLU A 78 -6.23 5.01 -9.91
CA GLU A 78 -7.22 5.80 -10.64
C GLU A 78 -7.38 5.29 -12.07
N GLU A 79 -6.26 5.13 -12.79
CA GLU A 79 -6.26 4.62 -14.16
C GLU A 79 -6.81 3.18 -14.24
N MET A 80 -6.49 2.31 -13.27
CA MET A 80 -7.07 0.97 -13.19
C MET A 80 -8.58 1.02 -12.96
N TRP A 81 -9.04 1.89 -12.05
CA TRP A 81 -10.46 2.02 -11.75
C TRP A 81 -11.25 2.53 -12.96
N ASP A 82 -10.71 3.49 -13.71
CA ASP A 82 -11.31 3.95 -14.97
C ASP A 82 -11.47 2.79 -15.96
N ASN A 83 -10.47 1.90 -16.06
CA ASN A 83 -10.57 0.70 -16.89
C ASN A 83 -11.62 -0.29 -16.37
N VAL A 84 -11.73 -0.47 -15.05
CA VAL A 84 -12.81 -1.28 -14.44
C VAL A 84 -14.18 -0.72 -14.81
N LEU A 85 -14.37 0.61 -14.73
CA LEU A 85 -15.63 1.27 -15.10
C LEU A 85 -15.96 1.10 -16.58
N LYS A 86 -14.99 1.22 -17.48
CA LYS A 86 -15.18 0.97 -18.92
C LYS A 86 -15.61 -0.47 -19.21
N ILE A 87 -14.99 -1.45 -18.54
CA ILE A 87 -15.37 -2.87 -18.66
C ILE A 87 -16.80 -3.08 -18.15
N ARG A 88 -17.15 -2.45 -17.02
CA ARG A 88 -18.49 -2.51 -16.46
C ARG A 88 -19.52 -1.93 -17.41
N GLU A 89 -19.26 -0.77 -18.01
CA GLU A 89 -20.14 -0.14 -18.98
C GLU A 89 -20.42 -1.07 -20.17
N THR A 90 -19.36 -1.68 -20.72
CA THR A 90 -19.45 -2.62 -21.85
C THR A 90 -20.29 -3.86 -21.51
N SER A 91 -20.14 -4.41 -20.30
CA SER A 91 -20.86 -5.61 -19.87
C SER A 91 -22.25 -5.33 -19.26
N SER A 92 -22.55 -4.08 -18.90
CA SER A 92 -23.75 -3.68 -18.13
C SER A 92 -25.07 -4.17 -18.75
N ARG A 93 -25.20 -4.10 -20.07
CA ARG A 93 -26.41 -4.54 -20.78
C ARG A 93 -26.61 -6.04 -20.69
N ILE A 94 -25.52 -6.81 -20.78
CA ILE A 94 -25.54 -8.27 -20.65
C ILE A 94 -25.89 -8.65 -19.21
N VAL A 95 -25.31 -7.96 -18.22
CA VAL A 95 -25.66 -8.17 -16.81
C VAL A 95 -27.14 -7.89 -16.57
N THR A 96 -27.65 -6.79 -17.13
CA THR A 96 -29.06 -6.42 -17.05
C THR A 96 -29.95 -7.50 -17.67
N PHE A 97 -29.58 -8.03 -18.85
CA PHE A 97 -30.28 -9.13 -19.49
C PHE A 97 -30.40 -10.36 -18.57
N TYR A 98 -29.29 -10.87 -18.04
CA TYR A 98 -29.29 -12.05 -17.17
C TYR A 98 -29.96 -11.80 -15.81
N THR A 99 -30.08 -10.54 -15.38
CA THR A 99 -30.73 -10.17 -14.12
C THR A 99 -32.24 -10.08 -14.25
N ILE A 100 -32.75 -9.60 -15.39
CA ILE A 100 -34.18 -9.36 -15.60
C ILE A 100 -34.88 -10.62 -16.14
N PHE A 101 -34.27 -11.32 -17.09
CA PHE A 101 -34.91 -12.44 -17.78
C PHE A 101 -34.64 -13.77 -17.09
N LEU A 102 -35.65 -14.64 -17.06
CA LEU A 102 -35.50 -16.03 -16.63
C LEU A 102 -34.90 -16.88 -17.76
N PRO A 103 -34.21 -18.00 -17.46
CA PRO A 103 -33.60 -18.84 -18.49
C PRO A 103 -34.56 -19.37 -19.57
N LYS A 104 -35.82 -19.59 -19.22
CA LYS A 104 -36.86 -20.01 -20.17
C LYS A 104 -37.27 -18.91 -21.17
N GLU A 105 -36.92 -17.66 -20.88
CA GLU A 105 -37.32 -16.46 -21.64
C GLU A 105 -36.22 -15.98 -22.60
N TYR A 106 -34.98 -16.45 -22.43
CA TYR A 106 -33.83 -15.95 -23.20
C TYR A 106 -34.00 -16.07 -24.71
N ASN A 107 -34.59 -17.18 -25.18
CA ASN A 107 -34.75 -17.48 -26.60
C ASN A 107 -36.19 -17.25 -27.10
N SER A 108 -37.03 -16.53 -26.33
CA SER A 108 -38.39 -16.20 -26.76
C SER A 108 -38.35 -15.22 -27.94
N LYS A 109 -39.14 -15.49 -28.98
CA LYS A 109 -39.30 -14.59 -30.14
C LYS A 109 -39.91 -13.24 -29.78
N GLU A 110 -40.55 -13.14 -28.62
CA GLU A 110 -41.17 -11.91 -28.11
C GLU A 110 -40.17 -11.03 -27.34
N ASN A 111 -38.92 -11.47 -27.18
CA ASN A 111 -37.89 -10.73 -26.46
C ASN A 111 -37.36 -9.55 -27.29
N MET A 112 -38.11 -8.45 -27.35
CA MET A 112 -37.73 -7.22 -28.06
C MET A 112 -36.41 -6.62 -27.55
N TYR A 113 -36.06 -6.87 -26.27
CA TYR A 113 -34.81 -6.39 -25.69
C TYR A 113 -33.60 -7.08 -26.33
N LEU A 114 -33.72 -8.36 -26.71
CA LEU A 114 -32.65 -9.09 -27.37
C LEU A 114 -32.31 -8.48 -28.74
N THR A 115 -33.32 -8.13 -29.53
CA THR A 115 -33.13 -7.48 -30.83
C THR A 115 -32.43 -6.13 -30.70
N SER A 116 -32.83 -5.30 -29.72
CA SER A 116 -32.16 -4.02 -29.48
C SER A 116 -30.75 -4.17 -28.95
N LEU A 117 -30.48 -5.27 -28.22
CA LEU A 117 -29.17 -5.56 -27.66
C LEU A 117 -28.19 -6.02 -28.74
N GLU A 118 -28.65 -6.79 -29.72
CA GLU A 118 -27.83 -7.28 -30.84
C GLU A 118 -27.14 -6.15 -31.60
N GLU A 119 -27.85 -5.04 -31.86
CA GLU A 119 -27.32 -3.87 -32.56
C GLU A 119 -26.29 -3.08 -31.74
N GLN A 120 -26.27 -3.25 -30.42
CA GLN A 120 -25.48 -2.46 -29.48
C GLN A 120 -24.30 -3.23 -28.88
N LEU A 121 -24.24 -4.54 -29.11
CA LEU A 121 -23.10 -5.35 -28.69
C LEU A 121 -21.90 -5.01 -29.56
N PRO A 122 -20.70 -4.85 -28.96
CA PRO A 122 -19.49 -4.68 -29.74
C PRO A 122 -19.24 -5.92 -30.59
N SER A 123 -18.72 -5.69 -31.79
CA SER A 123 -18.15 -6.74 -32.64
C SER A 123 -16.96 -7.42 -31.94
N GLU A 124 -16.61 -8.63 -32.39
CA GLU A 124 -15.43 -9.33 -31.85
C GLU A 124 -14.14 -8.51 -32.04
N GLU A 125 -14.01 -7.79 -33.16
CA GLU A 125 -12.86 -6.90 -33.42
C GLU A 125 -12.84 -5.69 -32.47
N GLU A 126 -13.97 -5.02 -32.25
CA GLU A 126 -14.08 -3.92 -31.29
C GLU A 126 -13.74 -4.39 -29.87
N LEU A 127 -14.16 -5.60 -29.49
CA LEU A 127 -13.83 -6.16 -28.18
C LEU A 127 -12.32 -6.45 -28.03
N VAL A 128 -11.69 -7.00 -29.07
CA VAL A 128 -10.24 -7.23 -29.08
C VAL A 128 -9.49 -5.92 -28.96
N ASN A 129 -9.88 -4.90 -29.73
CA ASN A 129 -9.29 -3.57 -29.68
C ASN A 129 -9.50 -2.90 -28.31
N PHE A 130 -10.69 -3.07 -27.72
CA PHE A 130 -11.00 -2.60 -26.38
C PHE A 130 -10.09 -3.24 -25.32
N ILE A 131 -9.90 -4.55 -25.36
CA ILE A 131 -9.00 -5.26 -24.42
C ILE A 131 -7.55 -4.82 -24.62
N ALA A 132 -7.09 -4.68 -25.87
CA ALA A 132 -5.74 -4.23 -26.19
C ALA A 132 -5.48 -2.77 -25.76
N SER A 133 -6.51 -1.91 -25.78
CA SER A 133 -6.39 -0.52 -25.32
C SER A 133 -6.00 -0.40 -23.83
N MET A 134 -6.16 -1.47 -23.05
CA MET A 134 -5.81 -1.51 -21.63
C MET A 134 -4.36 -1.94 -21.38
N ASP A 135 -3.60 -2.31 -22.40
CA ASP A 135 -2.22 -2.79 -22.23
C ASP A 135 -1.26 -1.68 -21.75
N GLU A 136 -1.63 -0.41 -21.93
CA GLU A 136 -0.92 0.73 -21.34
C GLU A 136 -0.87 0.65 -19.80
N LEU A 137 -1.88 0.04 -19.17
CA LEU A 137 -1.94 -0.15 -17.73
C LEU A 137 -0.88 -1.14 -17.22
N GLU A 138 -0.38 -2.06 -18.07
CA GLU A 138 0.72 -2.98 -17.69
C GLU A 138 1.96 -2.18 -17.28
N LYS A 139 2.21 -1.02 -17.89
CA LYS A 139 3.34 -0.13 -17.53
C LYS A 139 3.22 0.40 -16.10
N LYS A 140 2.02 0.38 -15.53
CA LYS A 140 1.72 0.82 -14.16
C LYS A 140 1.70 -0.33 -13.15
N ARG A 141 1.80 -1.59 -13.59
CA ARG A 141 1.81 -2.78 -12.74
C ARG A 141 2.76 -2.70 -11.53
N PRO A 142 4.00 -2.15 -11.65
CA PRO A 142 4.90 -2.00 -10.50
C PRO A 142 4.32 -1.20 -9.33
N TYR A 143 3.32 -0.34 -9.58
CA TYR A 143 2.68 0.50 -8.58
C TYR A 143 1.36 -0.09 -8.04
N LEU A 144 0.81 -1.10 -8.68
CA LEU A 144 -0.49 -1.70 -8.34
C LEU A 144 -0.36 -2.90 -7.40
N GLY A 145 0.76 -3.62 -7.50
CA GLY A 145 0.98 -4.86 -6.76
C GLY A 145 0.31 -6.07 -7.42
N GLU A 146 0.93 -7.23 -7.26
CA GLU A 146 0.58 -8.45 -8.01
C GLU A 146 -0.82 -8.98 -7.73
N LYS A 147 -1.28 -8.84 -6.49
CA LYS A 147 -2.60 -9.34 -6.08
C LYS A 147 -3.72 -8.53 -6.73
N LEU A 148 -3.61 -7.20 -6.69
CA LEU A 148 -4.56 -6.29 -7.35
C LEU A 148 -4.54 -6.51 -8.87
N TRP A 149 -3.35 -6.62 -9.46
CA TRP A 149 -3.19 -6.91 -10.88
C TRP A 149 -3.86 -8.22 -11.30
N THR A 150 -3.73 -9.26 -10.46
CA THR A 150 -4.37 -10.56 -10.68
C THR A 150 -5.90 -10.44 -10.71
N PHE A 151 -6.50 -9.76 -9.71
CA PHE A 151 -7.94 -9.56 -9.69
C PHE A 151 -8.45 -8.75 -10.88
N PHE A 152 -7.73 -7.69 -11.27
CA PHE A 152 -8.04 -6.91 -12.46
C PHE A 152 -7.98 -7.75 -13.74
N THR A 153 -6.94 -8.57 -13.90
CA THR A 153 -6.78 -9.46 -15.06
C THR A 153 -7.92 -10.47 -15.15
N ILE A 154 -8.31 -11.06 -14.02
CA ILE A 154 -9.45 -11.98 -13.96
C ILE A 154 -10.75 -11.25 -14.30
N TYR A 155 -10.98 -10.05 -13.77
CA TYR A 155 -12.14 -9.23 -14.09
C TYR A 155 -12.23 -8.90 -15.59
N ARG A 156 -11.12 -8.46 -16.19
CA ARG A 156 -11.00 -8.20 -17.63
C ARG A 156 -11.31 -9.45 -18.45
N ALA A 157 -10.71 -10.59 -18.10
CA ALA A 157 -10.92 -11.85 -18.80
C ALA A 157 -12.35 -12.37 -18.65
N PHE A 158 -12.94 -12.27 -17.47
CA PHE A 158 -14.29 -12.70 -17.17
C PHE A 158 -15.30 -11.89 -17.99
N SER A 159 -15.22 -10.56 -17.93
CA SER A 159 -16.10 -9.67 -18.68
C SER A 159 -15.92 -9.79 -20.19
N GLY A 160 -14.68 -9.89 -20.68
CA GLY A 160 -14.41 -10.10 -22.11
C GLY A 160 -14.99 -11.43 -22.61
N ARG A 161 -14.78 -12.52 -21.86
CA ARG A 161 -15.36 -13.82 -22.20
C ARG A 161 -16.88 -13.79 -22.16
N LEU A 162 -17.48 -13.13 -21.17
CA LEU A 162 -18.93 -12.95 -21.04
C LEU A 162 -19.51 -12.29 -22.30
N VAL A 163 -18.90 -11.19 -22.76
CA VAL A 163 -19.34 -10.50 -23.98
C VAL A 163 -19.23 -11.40 -25.20
N LEU A 164 -18.11 -12.12 -25.37
CA LEU A 164 -17.90 -13.05 -26.48
C LEU A 164 -18.95 -14.17 -26.52
N ILE A 165 -19.15 -14.87 -25.39
CA ILE A 165 -20.10 -15.99 -25.36
C ILE A 165 -21.53 -15.50 -25.58
N PHE A 166 -21.86 -14.32 -25.05
CA PHE A 166 -23.18 -13.74 -25.22
C PHE A 166 -23.42 -13.39 -26.67
N ARG A 167 -22.49 -12.65 -27.31
CA ARG A 167 -22.56 -12.28 -28.73
C ARG A 167 -22.78 -13.50 -29.62
N ARG A 168 -21.94 -14.52 -29.48
CA ARG A 168 -22.09 -15.78 -30.25
C ARG A 168 -23.44 -16.45 -30.02
N SER A 169 -23.93 -16.42 -28.78
CA SER A 169 -25.23 -17.00 -28.47
C SER A 169 -26.40 -16.21 -29.06
N VAL A 170 -26.25 -14.89 -29.22
CA VAL A 170 -27.21 -14.05 -29.96
C VAL A 170 -27.19 -14.42 -31.44
N ASP A 171 -26.00 -14.49 -32.05
CA ASP A 171 -25.83 -14.85 -33.47
C ASP A 171 -26.41 -16.26 -33.77
N GLU A 172 -26.22 -17.22 -32.84
CA GLU A 172 -26.77 -18.58 -32.91
C GLU A 172 -28.26 -18.68 -32.54
N ARG A 173 -28.88 -17.59 -32.05
CA ARG A 173 -30.23 -17.55 -31.47
C ARG A 173 -30.45 -18.60 -30.37
N ASN A 174 -29.43 -18.84 -29.58
CA ASN A 174 -29.41 -19.86 -28.53
C ASN A 174 -28.61 -19.39 -27.31
N ILE A 175 -29.18 -18.44 -26.58
CA ILE A 175 -28.64 -17.91 -25.33
C ILE A 175 -28.71 -18.98 -24.25
N LYS A 176 -27.53 -19.35 -23.77
CA LYS A 176 -27.31 -20.30 -22.68
C LYS A 176 -27.22 -19.56 -21.35
N GLN A 177 -27.36 -20.28 -20.25
CA GLN A 177 -27.10 -19.73 -18.94
C GLN A 177 -25.59 -19.50 -18.78
N TRP A 178 -25.18 -18.30 -18.36
CA TRP A 178 -23.78 -17.89 -18.31
C TRP A 178 -22.90 -18.84 -17.46
N HIS A 179 -23.42 -19.34 -16.34
CA HIS A 179 -22.69 -20.23 -15.43
C HIS A 179 -22.52 -21.67 -15.96
N GLN A 180 -23.09 -22.00 -17.12
CA GLN A 180 -22.83 -23.26 -17.82
C GLN A 180 -21.52 -23.21 -18.61
N ASP A 181 -20.95 -22.02 -18.82
CA ASP A 181 -19.65 -21.88 -19.46
C ASP A 181 -18.52 -22.18 -18.46
N SER A 182 -17.78 -23.26 -18.73
CA SER A 182 -16.68 -23.73 -17.87
C SER A 182 -15.55 -22.71 -17.72
N GLY A 183 -15.30 -21.88 -18.74
CA GLY A 183 -14.24 -20.88 -18.71
C GLY A 183 -14.59 -19.69 -17.80
N LEU A 184 -15.84 -19.22 -17.80
CA LEU A 184 -16.32 -18.22 -16.84
C LEU A 184 -16.25 -18.77 -15.41
N MET A 185 -16.64 -20.02 -15.20
CA MET A 185 -16.57 -20.64 -13.88
C MET A 185 -15.14 -20.84 -13.39
N GLN A 186 -14.20 -21.16 -14.29
CA GLN A 186 -12.77 -21.26 -13.97
C GLN A 186 -12.17 -19.90 -13.58
N LEU A 187 -12.54 -18.83 -14.29
CA LEU A 187 -12.11 -17.47 -13.97
C LEU A 187 -12.66 -17.03 -12.61
N LEU A 188 -13.93 -17.32 -12.33
CA LEU A 188 -14.54 -17.03 -11.04
C LEU A 188 -13.89 -17.81 -9.90
N GLU A 189 -13.59 -19.10 -10.10
CA GLU A 189 -12.85 -19.92 -9.14
C GLU A 189 -11.46 -19.34 -8.86
N ALA A 190 -10.75 -18.85 -9.89
CA ALA A 190 -9.45 -18.22 -9.73
C ALA A 190 -9.47 -16.91 -8.92
N ALA A 191 -10.58 -16.17 -8.93
CA ALA A 191 -10.74 -14.96 -8.12
C ALA A 191 -11.07 -15.25 -6.65
N LEU A 192 -11.57 -16.45 -6.35
CA LEU A 192 -12.12 -16.82 -5.06
C LEU A 192 -11.20 -17.77 -4.31
N THR A 193 -11.26 -17.70 -2.98
CA THR A 193 -10.73 -18.80 -2.18
C THR A 193 -11.60 -20.04 -2.37
N LYS A 194 -11.02 -21.23 -2.18
CA LYS A 194 -11.78 -22.49 -2.24
C LYS A 194 -13.05 -22.45 -1.38
N LYS A 195 -12.97 -21.86 -0.18
CA LYS A 195 -14.12 -21.70 0.70
C LYS A 195 -15.21 -20.80 0.10
N GLU A 196 -14.82 -19.63 -0.40
CA GLU A 196 -15.75 -18.68 -1.03
C GLU A 196 -16.41 -19.25 -2.28
N TYR A 197 -15.66 -20.00 -3.09
CA TYR A 197 -16.19 -20.66 -4.29
C TYR A 197 -17.22 -21.76 -3.94
N GLU A 198 -16.93 -22.58 -2.93
CA GLU A 198 -17.89 -23.59 -2.45
C GLU A 198 -19.14 -22.93 -1.83
N GLU A 199 -18.99 -21.82 -1.12
CA GLU A 199 -20.12 -21.04 -0.61
C GLU A 199 -20.96 -20.45 -1.74
N TYR A 200 -20.31 -19.92 -2.78
CA TYR A 200 -20.95 -19.40 -3.98
C TYR A 200 -21.78 -20.48 -4.68
N LYS A 201 -21.22 -21.68 -4.87
CA LYS A 201 -21.93 -22.81 -5.51
C LYS A 201 -23.09 -23.37 -4.69
N ARG A 202 -23.03 -23.29 -3.36
CA ARG A 202 -24.12 -23.74 -2.49
C ARG A 202 -25.29 -22.75 -2.44
N ASN A 203 -25.04 -21.49 -2.73
CA ASN A 203 -26.09 -20.48 -2.74
C ASN A 203 -26.84 -20.55 -4.08
N GLU A 204 -28.00 -21.20 -4.10
CA GLU A 204 -28.82 -21.31 -5.31
C GLU A 204 -29.09 -19.93 -5.92
N LEU A 205 -29.42 -18.91 -5.12
CA LEU A 205 -29.64 -17.54 -5.61
C LEU A 205 -28.35 -16.88 -6.14
N GLY A 206 -27.20 -17.19 -5.54
CA GLY A 206 -25.90 -16.64 -5.92
C GLY A 206 -25.35 -17.24 -7.21
N GLN A 207 -25.48 -18.56 -7.39
CA GLN A 207 -24.97 -19.29 -8.55
C GLN A 207 -25.60 -18.83 -9.88
N TYR A 208 -26.88 -18.43 -9.84
CA TYR A 208 -27.56 -17.93 -11.03
C TYR A 208 -27.34 -16.43 -11.27
N SER A 209 -26.92 -15.68 -10.24
CA SER A 209 -26.73 -14.23 -10.33
C SER A 209 -25.38 -13.86 -10.93
N LEU A 210 -25.41 -13.45 -12.20
CA LEU A 210 -24.25 -12.88 -12.88
C LEU A 210 -23.75 -11.59 -12.20
N ALA A 211 -24.69 -10.76 -11.75
CA ALA A 211 -24.38 -9.51 -11.03
C ALA A 211 -23.58 -9.80 -9.75
N GLU A 212 -23.95 -10.85 -9.01
CA GLU A 212 -23.23 -11.24 -7.79
C GLU A 212 -21.81 -11.75 -8.11
N ALA A 213 -21.65 -12.57 -9.15
CA ALA A 213 -20.33 -13.05 -9.57
C ALA A 213 -19.38 -11.90 -9.92
N ILE A 214 -19.87 -10.89 -10.66
CA ILE A 214 -19.12 -9.70 -11.02
C ILE A 214 -18.81 -8.86 -9.78
N ASN A 215 -19.81 -8.62 -8.92
CA ASN A 215 -19.64 -7.86 -7.69
C ASN A 215 -18.56 -8.46 -6.78
N ILE A 216 -18.53 -9.79 -6.64
CA ILE A 216 -17.52 -10.47 -5.83
C ILE A 216 -16.10 -10.12 -6.30
N ILE A 217 -15.85 -10.16 -7.62
CA ILE A 217 -14.53 -9.83 -8.18
C ILE A 217 -14.22 -8.34 -7.97
N GLU A 218 -15.19 -7.46 -8.21
CA GLU A 218 -15.04 -6.01 -7.99
C GLU A 218 -14.75 -5.66 -6.52
N GLN A 219 -15.40 -6.34 -5.58
CA GLN A 219 -15.15 -6.15 -4.15
C GLN A 219 -13.72 -6.57 -3.76
N LYS A 220 -13.15 -7.58 -4.42
CA LYS A 220 -11.73 -7.93 -4.21
C LYS A 220 -10.81 -6.81 -4.70
N ILE A 221 -11.10 -6.22 -5.87
CA ILE A 221 -10.35 -5.07 -6.41
C ILE A 221 -10.45 -3.89 -5.44
N LEU A 222 -11.67 -3.50 -5.05
CA LEU A 222 -11.91 -2.38 -4.12
C LEU A 222 -11.23 -2.60 -2.77
N LYS A 223 -11.23 -3.83 -2.26
CA LYS A 223 -10.51 -4.17 -1.03
C LYS A 223 -9.01 -3.94 -1.17
N GLU A 224 -8.40 -4.36 -2.28
CA GLU A 224 -6.96 -4.15 -2.50
C GLU A 224 -6.62 -2.68 -2.77
N PHE A 225 -7.51 -1.91 -3.42
CA PHE A 225 -7.38 -0.45 -3.46
C PHE A 225 -7.34 0.14 -2.06
N ASN A 226 -8.32 -0.19 -1.21
CA ASN A 226 -8.37 0.31 0.16
C ASN A 226 -7.13 -0.07 0.98
N ASN A 227 -6.62 -1.29 0.83
CA ASN A 227 -5.38 -1.72 1.49
C ASN A 227 -4.17 -0.87 1.04
N THR A 228 -4.13 -0.48 -0.24
CA THR A 228 -3.05 0.33 -0.80
C THR A 228 -3.19 1.80 -0.40
N LEU A 229 -4.42 2.32 -0.37
CA LEU A 229 -4.75 3.71 -0.05
C LEU A 229 -4.62 4.05 1.43
N THR A 230 -5.10 3.17 2.31
CA THR A 230 -5.06 3.39 3.77
C THR A 230 -3.64 3.43 4.32
N GLY A 231 -2.63 3.13 3.50
CA GLY A 231 -1.24 3.18 3.88
C GLY A 231 -0.94 2.23 5.03
N THR A 232 -1.73 1.18 5.25
CA THR A 232 -1.46 0.17 6.28
C THR A 232 -0.10 -0.47 6.05
N TYR A 233 0.26 -0.70 4.79
CA TYR A 233 1.61 -1.11 4.41
C TYR A 233 2.66 -0.04 4.71
N ALA A 234 2.32 1.23 4.50
CA ALA A 234 3.24 2.34 4.67
C ALA A 234 3.50 2.71 6.13
N SER A 235 2.48 2.66 6.98
CA SER A 235 2.61 2.92 8.41
C SER A 235 3.43 1.83 9.08
N GLU A 236 3.18 0.56 8.72
CA GLU A 236 3.99 -0.58 9.18
C GLU A 236 5.44 -0.47 8.67
N GLU A 237 5.65 -0.20 7.38
CA GLU A 237 6.99 -0.09 6.81
C GLU A 237 7.78 1.10 7.39
N SER A 238 7.14 2.26 7.55
CA SER A 238 7.74 3.44 8.18
C SER A 238 8.08 3.17 9.65
N PHE A 239 7.22 2.46 10.37
CA PHE A 239 7.47 2.08 11.75
C PHE A 239 8.65 1.09 11.86
N GLN A 240 8.69 0.07 11.01
CA GLN A 240 9.78 -0.89 10.95
C GLN A 240 11.11 -0.22 10.59
N GLN A 241 11.10 0.74 9.65
CA GLN A 241 12.30 1.49 9.29
C GLN A 241 12.75 2.42 10.41
N ALA A 242 11.82 3.11 11.08
CA ALA A 242 12.14 3.90 12.26
C ALA A 242 12.80 3.04 13.36
N ARG A 243 12.29 1.81 13.60
CA ARG A 243 12.93 0.86 14.52
C ARG A 243 14.33 0.43 14.06
N LYS A 244 14.53 0.16 12.77
CA LYS A 244 15.86 -0.20 12.24
C LYS A 244 16.87 0.93 12.43
N ILE A 245 16.48 2.17 12.12
CA ILE A 245 17.33 3.36 12.33
C ILE A 245 17.66 3.52 13.82
N GLN A 246 16.67 3.38 14.69
CA GLN A 246 16.87 3.45 16.14
C GLN A 246 17.86 2.40 16.65
N ASN A 247 17.72 1.15 16.17
CA ASN A 247 18.64 0.06 16.54
C ASN A 247 20.07 0.35 16.08
N LEU A 248 20.26 0.78 14.83
CA LEU A 248 21.59 1.13 14.28
C LEU A 248 22.25 2.27 15.08
N LEU A 249 21.49 3.29 15.47
CA LEU A 249 22.00 4.39 16.30
C LEU A 249 22.40 3.91 17.70
N SER A 250 21.65 2.96 18.28
CA SER A 250 21.98 2.38 19.58
C SER A 250 23.26 1.55 19.57
N GLU A 251 23.52 0.82 18.47
CA GLU A 251 24.75 0.03 18.28
C GLU A 251 25.97 0.93 18.09
N LEU A 252 25.82 2.05 17.38
CA LEU A 252 26.89 3.05 17.20
C LEU A 252 27.27 3.77 18.50
N GLY A 253 26.32 3.91 19.44
CA GLY A 253 26.58 4.51 20.76
C GLY A 253 27.27 3.59 21.78
N GLN A 254 27.40 2.29 21.49
CA GLN A 254 28.06 1.31 22.36
C GLN A 254 29.53 1.02 22.01
N LYS A 255 30.02 1.55 20.88
CA LYS A 255 31.45 1.50 20.48
C LYS A 255 32.18 2.78 20.89
#